data_AF-A0A2E9EEC9-F1
#
_entry.id   AF-A0A2E9EEC9-F1
#
_cell.length_a   1.000
_cell.length_b   1.000
_cell.length_c   1.000
_cell.angle_alpha   90.00
_cell.angle_beta   90.00
_cell.angle_gamma   90.00
#
_symmetry.space_group_name_H-M   'P 1'
#
loop_
_entity.id
_entity.type
_entity.pdbx_description
1 polymer ?
#
loop_
_entity_poly.entity_id
_entity_poly.type
_entity_poly.pdbx_seq_one_letter_code
_entity_poly.pdbx_strand_id
1 'polypeptide(L)'
;MPEPAVTSDGEPINILSLNEKVCKWPIGEPGDDDFRFCGNRKENGSPYCAEHTRVAYQPLEKKKKKNKLLNKRMPASKINNF
;
A
#
# COMPACT_ATOMS: atom_id res chain seq x y z
N MET A 1 35.93 13.59 3.25
CA MET A 1 34.76 13.03 3.94
C MET A 1 33.64 13.00 2.92
N PRO A 2 33.20 11.84 2.41
CA PRO A 2 32.13 11.82 1.42
C PRO A 2 30.83 12.27 2.09
N GLU A 3 30.16 13.23 1.45
CA GLU A 3 28.95 13.87 1.94
C GLU A 3 27.80 12.87 2.02
N PRO A 4 26.88 13.00 2.99
CA PRO A 4 25.75 12.09 3.11
C PRO A 4 24.85 12.26 1.88
N ALA A 5 24.94 11.29 0.97
CA ALA A 5 24.10 11.17 -0.21
C ALA A 5 22.62 11.14 0.19
N VAL A 6 22.03 12.31 0.37
CA VAL A 6 20.59 12.50 0.39
C VAL A 6 20.18 12.53 -1.07
N THR A 7 19.94 11.35 -1.64
CA THR A 7 19.32 11.21 -2.97
C THR A 7 18.01 11.99 -2.94
N SER A 8 18.05 13.19 -3.50
CA SER A 8 16.91 14.12 -3.51
C SER A 8 15.95 13.80 -4.65
N ASP A 9 16.29 12.79 -5.44
CA ASP A 9 15.67 12.46 -6.73
C ASP A 9 14.77 11.20 -6.67
N GLY A 10 14.50 10.68 -5.47
CA GLY A 10 13.64 9.50 -5.31
C GLY A 10 14.23 8.23 -5.91
N GLU A 11 15.56 8.17 -6.03
CA GLU A 11 16.24 6.96 -6.45
C GLU A 11 16.07 5.87 -5.38
N PRO A 12 15.64 4.66 -5.80
CA PRO A 12 15.41 3.56 -4.88
C PRO A 12 16.74 3.09 -4.29
N ILE A 13 16.80 3.04 -2.96
CA ILE A 13 18.00 2.69 -2.19
C ILE A 13 17.91 1.26 -1.66
N ASN A 14 19.03 0.59 -1.45
CA ASN A 14 19.02 -0.73 -0.80
C ASN A 14 18.90 -0.60 0.75
N ILE A 15 18.84 -1.74 1.44
CA ILE A 15 18.74 -1.79 2.90
C ILE A 15 19.96 -1.18 3.61
N LEU A 16 21.14 -1.20 2.98
CA LEU A 16 22.39 -0.69 3.54
C LEU A 16 22.42 0.85 3.55
N SER A 17 21.76 1.47 2.58
CA SER A 17 21.64 2.93 2.47
C SER A 17 20.42 3.51 3.21
N LEU A 18 19.64 2.66 3.88
CA LEU A 18 18.40 3.04 4.56
C LEU A 18 18.66 3.87 5.82
N ASN A 19 18.26 5.14 5.79
CA ASN A 19 18.39 6.07 6.91
C ASN A 19 17.05 6.32 7.65
N GLU A 20 17.11 7.00 8.80
CA GLU A 20 15.92 7.39 9.56
C GLU A 20 15.15 8.57 8.97
N LYS A 21 15.77 9.28 8.01
CA LYS A 21 15.25 10.48 7.33
C LYS A 21 14.60 10.19 5.96
N VAL A 22 14.67 8.95 5.50
CA VAL A 22 14.18 8.52 4.18
C VAL A 22 13.00 7.55 4.32
N CYS A 23 12.21 7.45 3.27
CA CYS A 23 11.01 6.66 3.16
C CYS A 23 11.38 5.17 3.18
N LYS A 24 10.85 4.45 4.18
CA LYS A 24 11.12 3.03 4.39
C LYS A 24 10.17 2.11 3.63
N TRP A 25 9.52 2.60 2.58
CA TRP A 25 8.56 1.82 1.82
C TRP A 25 9.30 0.76 0.99
N PRO A 26 9.01 -0.54 1.19
CA PRO A 26 9.63 -1.60 0.42
C PRO A 26 9.07 -1.62 -1.01
N ILE A 27 9.96 -1.72 -1.99
CA ILE A 27 9.67 -1.85 -3.41
C ILE A 27 10.25 -3.19 -3.87
N GLY A 28 9.38 -4.06 -4.37
CA GLY A 28 9.72 -5.42 -4.75
C GLY A 28 9.35 -6.46 -3.70
N GLU A 29 9.73 -7.70 -3.96
CA GLU A 29 9.43 -8.86 -3.11
C GLU A 29 10.65 -9.26 -2.27
N PRO A 30 10.47 -9.86 -1.07
CA PRO A 30 11.56 -10.24 -0.16
C PRO A 30 12.42 -11.44 -0.64
N GLY A 31 12.55 -11.63 -1.95
CA GLY A 31 13.42 -12.63 -2.57
C GLY A 31 14.00 -12.18 -3.92
N ASP A 32 13.75 -10.94 -4.32
CA ASP A 32 14.26 -10.36 -5.56
C ASP A 32 15.59 -9.64 -5.29
N ASP A 33 16.56 -9.78 -6.20
CA ASP A 33 17.83 -9.03 -6.14
C ASP A 33 17.60 -7.51 -6.26
N ASP A 34 16.45 -7.13 -6.82
CA ASP A 34 16.02 -5.75 -7.00
C ASP A 34 15.24 -5.18 -5.79
N PHE A 35 15.25 -5.86 -4.64
CA PHE A 35 14.60 -5.41 -3.41
C PHE A 35 15.20 -4.08 -2.93
N ARG A 36 14.39 -3.02 -3.01
CA ARG A 36 14.81 -1.65 -2.73
C ARG A 36 13.78 -0.93 -1.87
N PHE A 37 14.18 0.22 -1.34
CA PHE A 37 13.32 1.13 -0.59
C PHE A 37 13.19 2.43 -1.36
N CYS A 38 12.04 3.09 -1.20
CA CYS A 38 11.69 4.30 -1.96
C CYS A 38 12.74 5.42 -1.95
N GLY A 39 13.55 5.58 -0.91
CA GLY A 39 14.65 6.57 -0.89
C GLY A 39 14.21 8.03 -0.73
N ASN A 40 12.96 8.38 -1.04
CA ASN A 40 12.40 9.72 -0.88
C ASN A 40 12.48 10.23 0.57
N ARG A 41 12.46 11.55 0.76
CA ARG A 41 12.42 12.14 2.10
C ARG A 41 11.13 11.74 2.83
N LYS A 42 11.27 11.29 4.09
CA LYS A 42 10.10 10.98 4.93
C LYS A 42 9.32 12.24 5.28
N GLU A 43 8.03 12.07 5.53
CA GLU A 43 7.19 13.13 6.07
C GLU A 43 7.33 13.21 7.60
N ASN A 44 7.17 14.41 8.16
CA ASN A 44 7.37 14.63 9.58
C ASN A 44 6.27 13.93 10.39
N GLY A 45 6.63 12.94 11.21
CA GLY A 45 5.69 12.11 11.96
C GLY A 45 5.29 10.79 11.28
N SER A 46 5.81 10.50 10.09
CA SER A 46 5.62 9.21 9.39
C SER A 46 6.96 8.58 9.02
N PRO A 47 7.09 7.23 9.00
CA PRO A 47 8.27 6.55 8.47
C PRO A 47 8.36 6.59 6.93
N TYR A 48 7.32 7.10 6.26
CA TYR A 48 7.19 7.12 4.80
C TYR A 48 7.09 8.56 4.26
N CYS A 49 7.30 8.75 2.96
CA CYS A 49 7.01 10.02 2.26
C CYS A 49 5.49 10.24 2.15
N ALA A 50 5.05 11.45 1.82
CA ALA A 50 3.62 11.80 1.73
C ALA A 50 2.81 10.83 0.85
N GLU A 51 3.39 10.35 -0.26
CA GLU A 51 2.76 9.38 -1.14
C GLU A 51 2.57 8.01 -0.46
N HIS A 52 3.63 7.44 0.09
CA HIS A 52 3.59 6.13 0.74
C HIS A 52 2.86 6.14 2.09
N THR A 53 2.84 7.28 2.80
CA THR A 53 1.97 7.48 3.97
C THR A 53 0.51 7.30 3.58
N ARG A 54 0.07 7.86 2.44
CA ARG A 54 -1.30 7.68 1.96
C ARG A 54 -1.62 6.24 1.60
N VAL A 55 -0.63 5.47 1.11
CA VAL A 55 -0.80 4.03 0.81
C VAL A 55 -0.83 3.18 2.08
N ALA A 56 0.10 3.43 3.01
CA ALA A 56 0.21 2.71 4.29
C ALA A 56 -1.03 2.92 5.16
N TYR A 57 -1.49 4.15 5.24
CA TYR A 57 -2.59 4.59 6.10
C TYR A 57 -3.87 4.83 5.31
N GLN A 58 -4.06 4.16 4.15
CA GLN A 58 -5.36 4.19 3.49
C GLN A 58 -6.40 3.82 4.54
N PRO A 59 -7.40 4.69 4.81
CA PRO A 59 -8.50 4.28 5.66
C PRO A 59 -9.06 3.05 4.98
N LEU A 60 -9.21 1.95 5.73
CA LEU A 60 -10.01 0.82 5.29
C LEU A 60 -11.32 1.45 4.83
N GLU A 61 -11.49 1.63 3.51
CA GLU A 61 -12.78 1.94 2.95
C GLU A 61 -13.63 0.87 3.59
N LYS A 62 -14.56 1.30 4.46
CA LYS A 62 -15.56 0.42 5.04
C LYS A 62 -16.08 -0.25 3.81
N LYS A 63 -15.65 -1.50 3.56
CA LYS A 63 -16.06 -2.28 2.41
C LYS A 63 -17.55 -2.29 2.65
N LYS A 64 -18.27 -1.35 1.99
CA LYS A 64 -19.72 -1.34 1.93
C LYS A 64 -19.93 -2.75 1.52
N LYS A 65 -20.44 -3.55 2.47
CA LYS A 65 -20.70 -4.94 2.25
C LYS A 65 -21.45 -4.91 0.94
N LYS A 66 -20.80 -5.26 -0.17
CA LYS A 66 -21.49 -5.76 -1.34
C LYS A 66 -21.91 -7.12 -0.85
N ASN A 67 -22.95 -7.02 -0.01
CA ASN A 67 -23.77 -8.08 0.48
C ASN A 67 -23.86 -8.99 -0.73
N LYS A 68 -23.41 -10.23 -0.56
CA LYS A 68 -23.81 -11.33 -1.41
C LYS A 68 -25.35 -11.38 -1.41
N LEU A 69 -26.01 -10.41 -2.06
CA LEU A 69 -27.37 -10.48 -2.56
C LEU A 69 -27.37 -11.26 -3.89
N LEU A 70 -26.34 -12.08 -4.11
CA LEU A 70 -26.30 -13.14 -5.11
C LEU A 70 -27.06 -14.40 -4.66
N ASN A 71 -27.73 -14.40 -3.50
CA ASN A 71 -28.52 -15.55 -3.07
C ASN A 71 -29.88 -15.22 -2.39
N LYS A 72 -30.42 -14.02 -2.57
CA LYS A 72 -31.82 -13.75 -2.18
C LYS A 72 -32.79 -14.11 -3.31
N ARG A 73 -32.85 -15.39 -3.67
CA ARG A 73 -34.04 -15.98 -4.31
C ARG A 73 -34.85 -16.67 -3.22
N MET A 74 -35.72 -15.91 -2.58
CA MET A 74 -36.79 -16.42 -1.73
C MET A 74 -38.09 -16.57 -2.58
N PRO A 75 -39.05 -17.40 -2.14
CA PRO A 75 -39.68 -18.43 -2.95
C PRO A 75 -40.99 -17.98 -3.62
N ALA A 76 -41.22 -18.39 -4.88
CA ALA A 76 -42.53 -18.27 -5.52
C ALA A 76 -43.27 -19.61 -5.40
N SER A 77 -43.98 -19.80 -4.28
CA SER A 77 -45.05 -20.78 -4.21
C SER A 77 -46.21 -20.34 -5.12
N LYS A 78 -46.47 -21.16 -6.14
CA LYS A 78 -47.76 -21.64 -6.63
C LYS A 78 -48.76 -20.64 -7.23
N ILE A 79 -49.04 -20.80 -8.54
CA ILE A 79 -50.40 -20.81 -9.10
C ILE A 79 -50.48 -21.78 -10.30
N ASN A 80 -51.59 -22.52 -10.39
CA ASN A 80 -51.91 -23.51 -11.42
C ASN A 80 -52.48 -22.82 -12.69
N ASN A 81 -52.28 -23.39 -13.88
CA ASN A 81 -53.19 -23.17 -15.03
C ASN A 81 -53.06 -24.20 -16.18
N PHE A 82 -53.44 -25.47 -15.94
CA PHE A 82 -54.28 -26.35 -16.78
C PHE A 82 -54.34 -27.74 -16.11
#